data_AF-A0A925GY70-F1
#
_entry.id   AF-A0A925GY70-F1
#
_cell.length_a   1.000
_cell.length_b   1.000
_cell.length_c   1.000
_cell.angle_alpha   90.00
_cell.angle_beta   90.00
_cell.angle_gamma   90.00
#
_symmetry.space_group_name_H-M   'P 1'
#
loop_
_entity.id
_entity.type
_entity.pdbx_description
1 polymer ?
#
loop_
_entity_poly.entity_id
_entity_poly.type
_entity_poly.pdbx_seq_one_letter_code
_entity_poly.pdbx_strand_id
1 'polypeptide(L)'
;MQFTRAPANAEPVQVLARQFAWNFRYPGEDGRFGRTDVLLINDAASNPFGIDEQDAYRKDDIVSATLRIPSGRPVKLALHSLDVIHSFFVRELRIKQDLVPGMEIPLHFQADVAGTYEIPCAELCGLGHHQMRTTVIVMPPAEYEMWKRGQAR
;
A
#
# COMPACT_ATOMS: atom_id res chain seq x y z
N MET A 1 -14.14 -6.11 0.44
CA MET A 1 -13.21 -6.87 -0.43
C MET A 1 -14.00 -7.71 -1.41
N GLN A 2 -13.48 -7.91 -2.61
CA GLN A 2 -14.13 -8.70 -3.66
C GLN A 2 -13.23 -9.90 -4.01
N PHE A 3 -13.83 -11.07 -4.23
CA PHE A 3 -13.12 -12.32 -4.58
C PHE A 3 -12.95 -12.51 -6.09
N THR A 4 -13.37 -11.53 -6.88
CA THR A 4 -13.23 -11.50 -8.34
C THR A 4 -11.85 -11.00 -8.76
N ARG A 5 -11.62 -10.88 -10.08
CA ARG A 5 -10.48 -10.11 -10.57
C ARG A 5 -10.76 -8.62 -10.39
N ALA A 6 -9.75 -7.86 -10.01
CA ALA A 6 -9.85 -6.41 -9.97
C ALA A 6 -10.19 -5.83 -11.36
N PRO A 7 -11.07 -4.80 -11.43
CA PRO A 7 -11.31 -4.05 -12.66
C PRO A 7 -10.02 -3.50 -13.27
N ALA A 8 -9.96 -3.36 -14.61
CA ALA A 8 -8.77 -2.89 -15.30
C ALA A 8 -8.39 -1.44 -14.95
N ASN A 9 -9.36 -0.61 -14.55
CA ASN A 9 -9.14 0.77 -14.13
C ASN A 9 -8.81 0.92 -12.63
N ALA A 10 -8.63 -0.19 -11.91
CA ALA A 10 -8.31 -0.15 -10.50
C ALA A 10 -6.95 0.51 -10.25
N GLU A 11 -6.87 1.41 -9.27
CA GLU A 11 -5.61 2.03 -8.86
C GLU A 11 -4.69 0.97 -8.22
N PRO A 12 -3.52 0.67 -8.80
CA PRO A 12 -2.60 -0.32 -8.24
C PRO A 12 -1.78 0.29 -7.10
N VAL A 13 -1.69 -0.44 -5.99
CA VAL A 13 -0.85 -0.05 -4.83
C VAL A 13 -0.18 -1.30 -4.28
N GLN A 14 1.13 -1.26 -4.03
CA GLN A 14 1.82 -2.28 -3.25
C GLN A 14 1.77 -1.90 -1.77
N VAL A 15 1.44 -2.88 -0.92
CA VAL A 15 1.43 -2.73 0.53
C VAL A 15 2.49 -3.64 1.11
N LEU A 16 3.39 -3.08 1.90
CA LEU A 16 4.40 -3.83 2.63
C LEU A 16 4.20 -3.66 4.12
N ALA A 17 3.93 -4.77 4.80
CA ALA A 17 3.92 -4.85 6.25
C ALA A 17 5.26 -5.36 6.80
N ARG A 18 5.65 -4.82 7.94
CA ARG A 18 6.74 -5.31 8.77
C ARG A 18 6.51 -4.96 10.24
N GLN A 19 7.27 -5.53 11.16
CA GLN A 19 7.35 -5.07 12.54
C GLN A 19 8.00 -3.67 12.59
N PHE A 20 7.32 -2.60 13.03
CA PHE A 20 5.89 -2.41 13.24
C PHE A 20 5.42 -1.22 12.39
N ALA A 21 5.44 -1.38 11.07
CA ALA A 21 5.17 -0.32 10.12
C ALA A 21 4.42 -0.81 8.87
N TRP A 22 3.59 0.06 8.35
CA TRP A 22 2.94 -0.07 7.05
C TRP A 22 3.63 0.85 6.04
N ASN A 23 3.91 0.33 4.86
CA ASN A 23 4.45 1.11 3.74
C ASN A 23 3.58 0.89 2.51
N PHE A 24 3.35 1.95 1.75
CA PHE A 24 2.55 1.94 0.54
C PHE A 24 3.38 2.47 -0.61
N ARG A 25 3.34 1.76 -1.73
CA ARG A 25 4.02 2.17 -2.95
C ARG A 25 3.02 2.28 -4.10
N TYR A 26 3.11 3.37 -4.84
CA TYR A 26 2.29 3.68 -6.02
C TYR A 26 3.20 3.80 -7.22
N PRO A 27 2.79 3.33 -8.40
CA PRO A 27 3.51 3.66 -9.61
C PRO A 27 3.26 5.12 -9.94
N GLY A 28 4.20 5.75 -10.63
CA GLY A 28 4.05 7.13 -11.06
C GLY A 28 3.16 7.28 -12.30
N GLU A 29 3.55 8.16 -13.22
CA GLU A 29 2.77 8.47 -14.43
C GLU A 29 2.85 7.35 -15.46
N ASP A 30 3.93 6.56 -15.45
CA ASP A 30 4.12 5.46 -16.38
C ASP A 30 3.26 4.21 -16.04
N GLY A 31 2.66 4.19 -14.85
CA GLY A 31 1.83 3.11 -14.34
C GLY A 31 2.59 1.81 -14.04
N ARG A 32 3.92 1.85 -13.94
CA ARG A 32 4.80 0.69 -13.69
C ARG A 32 5.53 0.87 -12.37
N PHE A 33 5.76 -0.25 -11.69
CA PHE A 33 6.64 -0.28 -10.53
C PHE A 33 8.05 -0.61 -10.99
N GLY A 34 9.04 0.10 -10.47
CA GLY A 34 10.44 -0.32 -10.58
C GLY A 34 10.69 -1.69 -9.94
N ARG A 35 11.78 -2.34 -10.37
CA ARG A 35 12.26 -3.60 -9.79
C ARG A 35 12.57 -3.45 -8.31
N THR A 36 12.34 -4.53 -7.57
CA THR A 36 12.72 -4.68 -6.17
C THR A 36 13.63 -5.88 -5.97
N ASP A 37 14.50 -5.81 -4.97
CA ASP A 37 15.33 -6.92 -4.50
C ASP A 37 15.41 -6.88 -2.96
N VAL A 38 15.26 -8.03 -2.32
CA VAL A 38 15.33 -8.17 -0.87
C VAL A 38 16.68 -7.72 -0.29
N LEU A 39 17.76 -7.85 -1.06
CA LEU A 39 19.11 -7.43 -0.65
C LEU A 39 19.29 -5.91 -0.68
N LEU A 40 18.38 -5.18 -1.33
CA LEU A 40 18.39 -3.73 -1.42
C LEU A 40 17.50 -3.05 -0.36
N ILE A 41 16.78 -3.82 0.46
CA ILE A 41 15.96 -3.29 1.53
C ILE A 41 16.85 -2.54 2.53
N ASN A 42 16.56 -1.26 2.73
CA ASN A 42 17.30 -0.41 3.64
C ASN A 42 16.39 0.66 4.25
N ASP A 43 15.98 0.43 5.49
CA ASP A 43 15.08 1.33 6.21
C ASP A 43 15.72 2.67 6.55
N ALA A 44 17.01 2.66 6.88
CA ALA A 44 17.76 3.87 7.19
C ALA A 44 17.87 4.80 5.98
N ALA A 45 17.86 4.23 4.77
CA ALA A 45 17.81 4.96 3.51
C ALA A 45 16.38 5.24 3.01
N SER A 46 15.35 4.99 3.82
CA SER A 46 13.93 5.12 3.42
C SER A 46 13.56 4.25 2.20
N ASN A 47 14.21 3.09 2.02
CA ASN A 47 13.91 2.11 0.97
C ASN A 47 13.36 0.80 1.55
N PRO A 48 12.15 0.81 2.12
CA PRO A 48 11.57 -0.39 2.75
C PRO A 48 11.20 -1.47 1.73
N PHE A 49 10.99 -1.10 0.47
CA PHE A 49 10.63 -2.02 -0.62
C PHE A 49 11.84 -2.65 -1.32
N GLY A 50 13.07 -2.21 -1.02
CA GLY A 50 14.25 -2.67 -1.73
C GLY A 50 14.23 -2.29 -3.21
N ILE A 51 13.71 -1.11 -3.52
CA ILE A 51 13.64 -0.55 -4.87
C ILE A 51 15.05 -0.43 -5.44
N ASP A 52 15.26 -0.97 -6.63
CA ASP A 52 16.52 -0.87 -7.34
C ASP A 52 16.67 0.52 -7.96
N GLU A 53 17.65 1.28 -7.47
CA GLU A 53 17.91 2.65 -7.95
C GLU A 53 18.35 2.71 -9.41
N GLN A 54 18.86 1.60 -9.97
CA GLN A 54 19.33 1.52 -11.35
C GLN A 54 18.17 1.26 -12.33
N ASP A 55 16.99 0.89 -11.85
CA ASP A 55 15.82 0.68 -12.72
C ASP A 55 15.24 2.02 -13.19
N ALA A 56 15.03 2.14 -14.50
CA ALA A 56 14.43 3.32 -15.11
C ALA A 56 13.00 3.58 -14.64
N TYR A 57 12.22 2.51 -14.37
CA TYR A 57 10.82 2.61 -13.93
C TYR A 57 10.66 2.98 -12.46
N ARG A 58 11.76 3.08 -11.71
CA ARG A 58 11.69 3.44 -10.28
C ARG A 58 11.51 4.95 -10.04
N LYS A 59 11.82 5.76 -11.05
CA LYS A 59 12.09 7.19 -10.87
C LYS A 59 10.89 7.95 -10.31
N ASP A 60 9.70 7.56 -10.73
CA ASP A 60 8.42 8.16 -10.38
C ASP A 60 7.62 7.31 -9.38
N ASP A 61 8.19 6.23 -8.85
CA ASP A 61 7.57 5.47 -7.76
C ASP A 61 7.42 6.33 -6.51
N ILE A 62 6.23 6.29 -5.93
CA ILE A 62 5.89 7.05 -4.73
C ILE A 62 5.83 6.09 -3.56
N VAL A 63 6.61 6.34 -2.49
CA VAL A 63 6.56 5.58 -1.24
C VAL A 63 5.97 6.47 -0.14
N SER A 64 5.00 5.94 0.62
CA SER A 64 4.27 6.66 1.67
C SER A 64 4.00 5.77 2.87
N ALA A 65 4.01 6.36 4.08
CA ALA A 65 3.58 5.70 5.32
C ALA A 65 2.05 5.68 5.50
N THR A 66 1.31 6.43 4.68
CA THR A 66 -0.15 6.55 4.70
C THR A 66 -0.74 6.11 3.37
N LEU A 67 -1.80 5.32 3.41
CA LEU A 67 -2.53 4.92 2.20
C LEU A 67 -3.39 6.09 1.72
N ARG A 68 -3.30 6.46 0.46
CA ARG A 68 -4.15 7.45 -0.19
C ARG A 68 -4.79 6.80 -1.39
N ILE A 69 -6.11 6.90 -1.50
CA ILE A 69 -6.88 6.31 -2.59
C ILE A 69 -7.96 7.27 -3.07
N PRO A 70 -8.31 7.24 -4.37
CA PRO A 70 -9.43 8.03 -4.90
C PRO A 70 -10.78 7.44 -4.49
N SER A 71 -11.73 8.28 -4.10
CA SER A 71 -13.12 7.87 -3.87
C SER A 71 -13.81 7.47 -5.19
N GLY A 72 -14.72 6.51 -5.12
CA GLY A 72 -15.54 6.08 -6.27
C GLY A 72 -14.77 5.37 -7.38
N ARG A 73 -13.48 5.05 -7.18
CA ARG A 73 -12.64 4.29 -8.12
C ARG A 73 -12.16 2.99 -7.45
N PRO A 74 -12.20 1.84 -8.15
CA PRO A 74 -11.62 0.62 -7.62
C PRO A 74 -10.13 0.76 -7.31
N VAL A 75 -9.66 0.06 -6.30
CA VAL A 75 -8.25 -0.02 -5.90
C VAL A 75 -7.85 -1.48 -5.84
N LYS A 76 -6.65 -1.80 -6.33
CA LYS A 76 -6.04 -3.12 -6.22
C LYS A 76 -4.78 -3.02 -5.37
N LEU A 77 -4.82 -3.62 -4.20
CA LEU A 77 -3.68 -3.78 -3.32
C LEU A 77 -2.96 -5.10 -3.63
N ALA A 78 -1.64 -5.06 -3.78
CA ALA A 78 -0.76 -6.22 -3.72
C ALA A 78 -0.12 -6.25 -2.34
N LEU A 79 -0.54 -7.19 -1.50
CA LEU A 79 -0.16 -7.25 -0.10
C LEU A 79 1.06 -8.17 0.10
N HIS A 80 2.09 -7.65 0.74
CA HIS A 80 3.32 -8.39 1.09
C HIS A 80 3.66 -8.21 2.58
N SER A 81 4.24 -9.25 3.16
CA SER A 81 4.90 -9.16 4.46
C SER A 81 6.39 -9.45 4.35
N LEU A 82 7.21 -8.64 5.02
CA LEU A 82 8.66 -8.80 5.05
C LEU A 82 9.14 -9.83 6.08
N ASP A 83 8.40 -10.02 7.18
CA ASP A 83 8.89 -10.74 8.36
C ASP A 83 7.92 -11.82 8.88
N VAL A 84 6.81 -11.42 9.50
CA VAL A 84 5.82 -12.28 10.16
C VAL A 84 4.44 -12.07 9.56
N ILE A 85 3.43 -12.81 10.01
CA ILE A 85 2.06 -12.56 9.56
C ILE A 85 1.58 -11.23 10.15
N HIS A 86 0.96 -10.41 9.31
CA HIS A 86 0.22 -9.20 9.70
C HIS A 86 -1.19 -9.28 9.12
N SER A 87 -2.10 -8.37 9.51
CA SER A 87 -3.43 -8.30 8.89
C SER A 87 -3.85 -6.87 8.64
N PHE A 88 -4.10 -6.55 7.37
CA PHE A 88 -4.60 -5.27 6.89
C PHE A 88 -6.08 -5.19 7.21
N PHE A 89 -6.47 -4.26 8.08
CA PHE A 89 -7.86 -4.12 8.50
C PHE A 89 -8.33 -2.67 8.38
N VAL A 90 -9.47 -2.45 7.73
CA VAL A 90 -10.17 -1.17 7.72
C VAL A 90 -11.63 -1.44 8.06
N ARG A 91 -12.04 -1.04 9.27
CA ARG A 91 -13.35 -1.37 9.84
C ARG A 91 -14.50 -0.79 9.03
N GLU A 92 -14.42 0.50 8.70
CA GLU A 92 -15.46 1.24 7.98
C GLU A 92 -15.69 0.68 6.57
N LEU A 93 -14.65 0.12 5.97
CA LEU A 93 -14.72 -0.48 4.63
C LEU A 93 -15.04 -1.99 4.68
N ARG A 94 -15.14 -2.59 5.88
CA ARG A 94 -15.33 -4.04 6.10
C ARG A 94 -14.32 -4.88 5.32
N ILE A 95 -13.05 -4.48 5.38
CA ILE A 95 -11.94 -5.15 4.72
C ILE A 95 -11.02 -5.69 5.81
N LYS A 96 -10.74 -6.99 5.78
CA LYS A 96 -9.70 -7.64 6.57
C LYS A 96 -8.99 -8.65 5.68
N GLN A 97 -7.66 -8.58 5.59
CA GLN A 97 -6.86 -9.54 4.82
C GLN A 97 -5.48 -9.71 5.45
N ASP A 98 -5.10 -10.97 5.67
CA ASP A 98 -3.79 -11.30 6.20
C ASP A 98 -2.71 -11.16 5.13
N LEU A 99 -1.53 -10.74 5.56
CA LEU A 99 -0.30 -10.67 4.78
C LEU A 99 0.63 -11.76 5.29
N VAL A 100 0.95 -12.72 4.44
CA VAL A 100 1.77 -13.89 4.80
C VAL A 100 3.14 -13.75 4.14
N PRO A 101 4.26 -13.89 4.89
CA PRO A 101 5.60 -13.82 4.31
C PRO A 101 5.78 -14.79 3.14
N GLY A 102 6.42 -14.31 2.06
CA GLY A 102 6.65 -15.09 0.84
C GLY A 102 5.47 -15.18 -0.13
N MET A 103 4.33 -14.55 0.17
CA MET A 103 3.17 -14.50 -0.71
C MET A 103 2.89 -13.06 -1.18
N GLU A 104 2.42 -12.92 -2.43
CA GLU A 104 1.70 -11.74 -2.88
C GLU A 104 0.20 -12.03 -2.79
N ILE A 105 -0.51 -11.34 -1.91
CA ILE A 105 -1.95 -11.54 -1.72
C ILE A 105 -2.70 -10.38 -2.38
N PRO A 106 -3.49 -10.61 -3.45
CA PRO A 106 -4.26 -9.55 -4.08
C PRO A 106 -5.53 -9.24 -3.28
N LEU A 107 -5.78 -7.96 -3.06
CA LEU A 107 -7.01 -7.46 -2.44
C LEU A 107 -7.54 -6.32 -3.29
N HIS A 108 -8.82 -6.34 -3.66
CA HIS A 108 -9.45 -5.19 -4.32
C HIS A 108 -10.79 -4.82 -3.70
N PHE A 109 -11.09 -3.52 -3.78
CA PHE A 109 -12.28 -2.88 -3.24
C PHE A 109 -12.47 -1.49 -3.86
N GLN A 110 -13.58 -0.85 -3.54
CA GLN A 110 -13.85 0.55 -3.86
C GLN A 110 -14.37 1.22 -2.59
N ALA A 111 -13.90 2.44 -2.33
CA ALA A 111 -14.38 3.28 -1.23
C ALA A 111 -15.08 4.50 -1.83
N ASP A 112 -16.37 4.68 -1.55
CA ASP A 112 -17.17 5.73 -2.19
C ASP A 112 -17.21 7.03 -1.36
N VAL A 113 -17.07 6.91 -0.05
CA VAL A 113 -17.15 8.04 0.88
C VAL A 113 -15.75 8.55 1.16
N ALA A 114 -15.49 9.82 0.85
CA ALA A 114 -14.25 10.48 1.20
C ALA A 114 -14.12 10.60 2.73
N GLY A 115 -12.90 10.47 3.24
CA GLY A 115 -12.66 10.45 4.67
C GLY A 115 -11.30 9.87 5.03
N THR A 116 -10.95 9.94 6.31
CA THR A 116 -9.75 9.29 6.85
C THR A 116 -10.19 8.16 7.77
N TYR A 117 -9.73 6.95 7.47
CA TYR A 117 -10.03 5.74 8.24
C TYR A 117 -8.74 5.11 8.73
N GLU A 118 -8.83 4.39 9.83
CA GLU A 118 -7.66 3.78 10.46
C GLU A 118 -7.32 2.42 9.84
N ILE A 119 -6.03 2.11 9.79
CA ILE A 119 -5.47 0.80 9.44
C ILE A 119 -4.65 0.29 10.63
N PRO A 120 -5.24 -0.41 11.61
CA PRO A 120 -4.49 -1.16 12.59
C PRO A 120 -4.00 -2.50 12.01
N CYS A 121 -2.92 -3.05 12.57
CA CYS A 121 -2.62 -4.47 12.41
C CYS A 121 -3.63 -5.31 13.21
N ALA A 122 -4.20 -6.34 12.57
CA ALA A 122 -5.24 -7.18 13.15
C ALA A 122 -4.85 -8.67 13.29
N GLU A 123 -3.55 -8.95 13.26
CA GLU A 123 -2.94 -10.25 13.56
C GLU A 123 -1.74 -10.05 14.49
N LEU A 124 -1.59 -10.89 15.53
CA LEU A 124 -0.56 -10.69 16.54
C LEU A 124 0.83 -10.83 15.91
N CYS A 125 1.51 -9.70 15.72
CA CYS A 125 2.79 -9.65 14.99
C CYS A 125 3.99 -9.32 15.89
N GLY A 126 3.88 -9.42 17.21
CA GLY A 126 4.97 -9.18 18.17
C GLY A 126 4.69 -8.05 19.17
N LEU A 127 5.72 -7.62 19.92
CA LEU A 127 5.57 -6.72 21.08
C LEU A 127 4.95 -5.35 20.72
N GLY A 128 5.28 -4.80 19.56
CA GLY A 128 4.75 -3.54 19.06
C GLY A 128 3.43 -3.66 18.29
N HIS A 129 2.78 -4.83 18.28
CA HIS A 129 1.56 -5.08 17.49
C HIS A 129 0.48 -4.00 17.67
N HIS A 130 0.21 -3.60 18.92
CA HIS A 130 -0.79 -2.59 19.24
C HIS A 130 -0.47 -1.19 18.70
N GLN A 131 0.80 -0.89 18.42
CA GLN A 131 1.29 0.39 17.91
C GLN A 131 1.37 0.41 16.37
N MET A 132 1.30 -0.76 15.73
CA MET A 132 1.37 -0.88 14.27
C MET A 132 0.07 -0.40 13.62
N ARG A 133 -0.05 0.91 13.44
CA ARG A 133 -1.24 1.58 12.94
C ARG A 133 -0.85 2.67 11.94
N THR A 134 -1.69 2.89 10.95
CA THR A 134 -1.63 4.05 10.04
C THR A 134 -3.06 4.41 9.62
N THR A 135 -3.22 5.22 8.58
CA THR A 135 -4.53 5.58 8.02
C THR A 135 -4.60 5.33 6.52
N VAL A 136 -5.83 5.14 6.04
CA VAL A 136 -6.22 5.35 4.65
C VAL A 136 -6.95 6.68 4.55
N ILE A 137 -6.52 7.53 3.64
CA ILE A 137 -7.19 8.77 3.27
C ILE A 137 -7.87 8.52 1.92
N VAL A 138 -9.20 8.43 1.95
CA VAL A 138 -10.04 8.36 0.76
C VAL A 138 -10.30 9.79 0.30
N MET A 139 -9.73 10.15 -0.84
CA MET A 139 -9.68 11.52 -1.35
C MET A 139 -10.67 11.70 -2.50
N PRO A 140 -11.30 12.87 -2.67
CA PRO A 140 -11.95 13.22 -3.92
C PRO A 140 -10.99 13.03 -5.11
N PRO A 141 -11.44 12.49 -6.27
CA PRO A 141 -10.54 12.13 -7.35
C PRO A 141 -9.61 13.27 -7.80
N ALA A 142 -10.11 14.50 -7.91
CA ALA A 142 -9.29 15.65 -8.31
C ALA A 142 -8.14 15.94 -7.32
N GLU A 143 -8.39 15.80 -6.02
CA GLU A 143 -7.39 16.01 -4.98
C GLU A 143 -6.37 14.87 -4.96
N TYR A 144 -6.81 13.63 -5.19
CA TYR A 144 -5.92 12.47 -5.32
C TYR A 144 -4.93 12.67 -6.47
N GLU A 145 -5.41 13.07 -7.65
CA GLU A 145 -4.58 13.32 -8.81
C GLU A 145 -3.61 14.50 -8.59
N MET A 146 -4.04 15.55 -7.90
CA MET A 146 -3.16 16.65 -7.49
C MET A 146 -2.06 16.19 -6.54
N TRP A 147 -2.41 15.38 -5.54
CA TRP A 147 -1.45 14.81 -4.60
C TRP A 147 -0.42 13.95 -5.34
N LYS A 148 -0.88 13.03 -6.20
CA LYS A 148 -0.02 12.09 -6.92
C LYS A 148 1.00 12.82 -7.80
N ARG A 149 0.55 13.82 -8.58
CA ARG A 149 1.46 14.70 -9.36
C ARG A 149 2.44 15.48 -8.50
N GLY A 150 2.03 15.91 -7.30
CA GLY A 150 2.91 16.60 -6.36
C GLY A 150 3.99 15.72 -5.72
N GLN A 151 3.88 14.38 -5.85
CA GLN A 151 4.90 13.43 -5.39
C GLN A 151 5.91 13.07 -6.49
N ALA A 152 5.55 13.21 -7.77
CA ALA A 152 6.46 12.98 -8.88
C ALA A 152 7.59 14.03 -8.83
N ARG A 153 8.83 13.56 -8.66
CA ARG A 153 10.05 14.38 -8.68
C ARG A 153 10.90 14.04 -9.89
#